data_AF-A0A9X2U2Q3-F1
#
_entry.id   AF-A0A9X2U2Q3-F1
#
_cell.length_a   1.000
_cell.length_b   1.000
_cell.length_c   1.000
_cell.angle_alpha   90.00
_cell.angle_beta   90.00
_cell.angle_gamma   90.00
#
_symmetry.space_group_name_H-M   'P 1'
#
loop_
_entity.id
_entity.type
_entity.pdbx_description
1 polymer ?
#
loop_
_entity_poly.entity_id
_entity_poly.type
_entity_poly.pdbx_seq_one_letter_code
_entity_poly.pdbx_strand_id
1 'polypeptide(L)'
;MAVSAYDLAQKNFPAMPMPAPYDTVVGDVWPGFQMLIWGPKGAGKSTQTLLMAASLVPHAVTAGGTVMIVAAEEGKGVGVQRRLERVGIPDEVAGHMMIEEWKGMDHLKKSMQENGAKWVVIDSISVVPVASLDLIDYCRSNGIGSLLVAHARKGGWTYKGNSKIGHEVDAVLHCHREEDGQGRYMISTKKNRALDSPPPSMPAPKDVSEISDVPQAEEVMRENPDCSVGEGEEQSAQCKAIMASLRAEGQLNDEFTEEEGEGASAEDIDEAPDPQETDVAAEEEEEEFDVEEGLENLMAMMDKAID
;
A
#
# COMPACT_ATOMS: atom_id res chain seq x y z
N MET A 1 2.19 5.17 20.46
CA MET A 1 3.51 5.01 21.09
C MET A 1 4.45 4.41 20.07
N ALA A 2 5.67 4.94 19.99
CA ALA A 2 6.72 4.33 19.16
C ALA A 2 7.10 2.95 19.74
N VAL A 3 7.57 2.06 18.88
CA VAL A 3 8.04 0.70 19.24
C VAL A 3 9.45 0.57 18.65
N SER A 4 10.38 -0.05 19.38
CA SER A 4 11.73 -0.26 18.87
C SER A 4 11.71 -1.25 17.70
N ALA A 5 12.68 -1.16 16.78
CA ALA A 5 12.82 -2.13 15.70
C ALA A 5 13.02 -3.56 16.24
N TYR A 6 13.73 -3.70 17.36
CA TYR A 6 13.91 -4.96 18.08
C TYR A 6 12.57 -5.54 18.56
N ASP A 7 11.78 -4.75 19.30
CA ASP A 7 10.48 -5.21 19.80
C ASP A 7 9.51 -5.51 18.65
N LEU A 8 9.58 -4.75 17.56
CA LEU A 8 8.78 -5.00 16.37
C LEU A 8 9.16 -6.32 15.69
N ALA A 9 10.46 -6.64 15.59
CA ALA A 9 10.96 -7.90 15.03
C ALA A 9 10.55 -9.13 15.86
N GLN A 10 10.36 -8.96 17.18
CA GLN A 10 9.87 -10.03 18.06
C GLN A 10 8.34 -10.19 18.00
N LYS A 11 7.59 -9.26 17.38
CA LYS A 11 6.14 -9.39 17.25
C LYS A 11 5.78 -10.38 16.16
N ASN A 12 4.90 -11.32 16.51
CA ASN A 12 4.29 -12.20 15.54
C ASN A 12 3.09 -11.51 14.88
N PHE A 13 3.29 -11.03 13.65
CA PHE A 13 2.20 -10.53 12.82
C PHE A 13 1.63 -11.68 11.99
N PRO A 14 0.34 -12.03 12.15
CA PRO A 14 -0.24 -13.16 11.42
C PRO A 14 -0.31 -12.82 9.92
N ALA A 15 0.51 -13.53 9.15
CA ALA A 15 0.42 -13.57 7.70
C ALA A 15 -0.58 -14.65 7.26
N MET A 16 -1.26 -14.41 6.15
CA MET A 16 -2.39 -15.17 5.64
C MET A 16 -2.09 -15.51 4.18
N PRO A 17 -1.75 -16.77 3.86
CA PRO A 17 -1.32 -17.13 2.53
C PRO A 17 -2.51 -17.15 1.56
N MET A 18 -2.35 -16.47 0.42
CA MET A 18 -3.33 -16.54 -0.66
C MET A 18 -3.24 -17.89 -1.37
N PRO A 19 -4.35 -18.48 -1.85
CA PRO A 19 -4.30 -19.70 -2.65
C PRO A 19 -3.91 -19.41 -4.11
N ALA A 20 -3.43 -20.43 -4.82
CA ALA A 20 -3.18 -20.33 -6.25
C ALA A 20 -4.45 -19.94 -7.04
N PRO A 21 -4.33 -19.10 -8.08
CA PRO A 21 -3.10 -18.51 -8.61
C PRO A 21 -2.68 -17.19 -7.94
N TYR A 22 -3.40 -16.74 -6.91
CA TYR A 22 -3.17 -15.43 -6.28
C TYR A 22 -1.94 -15.40 -5.38
N ASP A 23 -1.48 -16.54 -4.88
CA ASP A 23 -0.21 -16.72 -4.17
C ASP A 23 0.98 -16.05 -4.90
N THR A 24 1.12 -16.28 -6.20
CA THR A 24 2.24 -15.77 -6.99
C THR A 24 2.16 -14.28 -7.32
N VAL A 25 0.97 -13.69 -7.23
CA VAL A 25 0.70 -12.31 -7.65
C VAL A 25 0.58 -11.39 -6.42
N VAL A 26 -0.04 -11.89 -5.35
CA VAL A 26 -0.34 -11.15 -4.11
C VAL A 26 0.58 -11.59 -2.97
N GLY A 27 0.95 -12.86 -2.87
CA GLY A 27 1.71 -13.37 -1.72
C GLY A 27 0.87 -13.49 -0.45
N ASP A 28 1.53 -13.44 0.69
CA ASP A 28 0.87 -13.54 2.00
C ASP A 28 0.32 -12.17 2.42
N VAL A 29 -0.97 -12.11 2.71
CA VAL A 29 -1.66 -10.89 3.15
C VAL A 29 -1.76 -10.84 4.68
N TRP A 30 -2.11 -9.70 5.26
CA TRP A 30 -2.29 -9.56 6.72
C TRP A 30 -3.55 -8.75 7.05
N PRO A 31 -4.03 -8.73 8.31
CA PRO A 31 -5.17 -7.90 8.69
C PRO A 31 -4.95 -6.43 8.34
N GLY A 32 -5.89 -5.82 7.63
CA GLY A 32 -5.76 -4.44 7.16
C GLY A 32 -4.98 -4.27 5.85
N PHE A 33 -4.59 -5.35 5.17
CA PHE A 33 -3.91 -5.30 3.87
C PHE A 33 -4.81 -4.71 2.78
N GLN A 34 -4.28 -3.73 2.05
CA GLN A 34 -5.04 -2.95 1.07
C GLN A 34 -4.59 -3.25 -0.35
N MET A 35 -5.55 -3.52 -1.24
CA MET A 35 -5.32 -3.85 -2.64
C MET A 35 -6.09 -2.90 -3.55
N LEU A 36 -5.47 -2.53 -4.67
CA LEU A 36 -6.13 -1.87 -5.79
C LEU A 36 -6.04 -2.77 -7.03
N ILE A 37 -7.16 -3.18 -7.59
CA ILE A 37 -7.22 -3.84 -8.91
C ILE A 37 -7.77 -2.89 -9.96
N TRP A 38 -7.08 -2.78 -11.08
CA TRP A 38 -7.49 -1.91 -12.17
C TRP A 38 -7.23 -2.52 -13.55
N GLY A 39 -7.84 -1.94 -14.58
CA GLY A 39 -7.74 -2.44 -15.95
C GLY A 39 -8.88 -1.94 -16.86
N PRO A 40 -8.80 -2.19 -18.18
CA PRO A 40 -9.78 -1.71 -19.14
C PRO A 40 -11.18 -2.30 -18.90
N LYS A 41 -12.19 -1.68 -19.52
CA LYS A 41 -13.56 -2.22 -19.51
C LYS A 41 -13.56 -3.59 -20.20
N GLY A 42 -14.22 -4.59 -19.60
CA GLY A 42 -14.25 -5.96 -20.15
C GLY A 42 -12.98 -6.79 -19.91
N ALA A 43 -12.02 -6.30 -19.14
CA ALA A 43 -10.79 -7.02 -18.76
C ALA A 43 -11.00 -8.12 -17.71
N GLY A 44 -12.23 -8.29 -17.19
CA GLY A 44 -12.54 -9.33 -16.20
C GLY A 44 -12.39 -8.91 -14.74
N LYS A 45 -12.19 -7.61 -14.44
CA LYS A 45 -12.02 -7.08 -13.08
C LYS A 45 -13.03 -7.63 -12.09
N SER A 46 -14.33 -7.43 -12.31
CA SER A 46 -15.38 -7.88 -11.39
C SER A 46 -15.40 -9.41 -11.20
N THR A 47 -15.00 -10.18 -12.21
CA THR A 47 -14.86 -11.65 -12.09
C THR A 47 -13.66 -12.00 -11.22
N GLN A 48 -12.51 -11.38 -11.48
CA GLN A 48 -11.29 -11.59 -10.70
C GLN A 48 -11.45 -11.14 -9.25
N THR A 49 -12.08 -9.99 -9.05
CA THR A 49 -12.45 -9.46 -7.74
C THR A 49 -13.33 -10.44 -6.97
N LEU A 50 -14.31 -11.06 -7.63
CA LEU A 50 -15.21 -12.01 -6.98
C LEU A 50 -14.49 -13.31 -6.60
N LEU A 51 -13.64 -13.84 -7.48
CA LEU A 51 -12.79 -14.99 -7.21
C LEU A 51 -11.81 -14.73 -6.05
N MET A 52 -11.18 -13.55 -6.05
CA MET A 52 -10.29 -13.12 -4.97
C MET A 52 -11.05 -12.94 -3.65
N ALA A 53 -12.24 -12.34 -3.67
CA ALA A 53 -13.11 -12.24 -2.51
C ALA A 53 -13.44 -13.61 -1.91
N ALA A 54 -13.79 -14.58 -2.76
CA ALA A 54 -14.04 -15.96 -2.35
C ALA A 54 -12.78 -16.59 -1.72
N SER A 55 -11.60 -16.35 -2.30
CA SER A 55 -10.32 -16.85 -1.77
C SER A 55 -9.94 -16.28 -0.40
N LEU A 56 -10.49 -15.12 -0.02
CA LEU A 56 -10.28 -14.47 1.27
C LEU A 56 -11.22 -14.97 2.37
N VAL A 57 -12.25 -15.75 2.03
CA VAL A 57 -13.23 -16.26 3.01
C VAL A 57 -12.58 -17.10 4.11
N PRO A 58 -11.66 -18.06 3.85
CA PRO A 58 -11.00 -18.81 4.92
C PRO A 58 -10.32 -17.91 5.96
N HIS A 59 -9.72 -16.80 5.51
CA HIS A 59 -9.10 -15.81 6.39
C HIS A 59 -10.15 -15.07 7.24
N ALA A 60 -11.24 -14.62 6.61
CA ALA A 60 -12.32 -13.95 7.33
C ALA A 60 -12.96 -14.86 8.38
N VAL A 61 -13.24 -16.13 8.03
CA VAL A 61 -13.84 -17.12 8.92
C VAL A 61 -12.94 -17.45 10.10
N THR A 62 -11.64 -17.63 9.87
CA THR A 62 -10.66 -17.88 10.95
C THR A 62 -10.60 -16.71 11.95
N ALA A 63 -10.80 -15.49 11.47
CA ALA A 63 -10.92 -14.29 12.31
C ALA A 63 -12.35 -14.05 12.85
N GLY A 64 -13.28 -14.99 12.67
CA GLY A 64 -14.66 -14.92 13.16
C GLY A 64 -15.53 -13.89 12.43
N GLY A 65 -15.33 -13.68 11.13
CA GLY A 65 -16.04 -12.66 10.36
C GLY A 65 -16.32 -13.03 8.90
N THR A 66 -16.62 -12.02 8.09
CA THR A 66 -17.11 -12.18 6.72
C THR A 66 -16.29 -11.40 5.69
N VAL A 67 -16.52 -11.69 4.41
CA VAL A 67 -16.05 -10.87 3.28
C VAL A 67 -17.24 -10.07 2.73
N MET A 68 -17.15 -8.74 2.73
CA MET A 68 -18.21 -7.87 2.20
C MET A 68 -17.87 -7.38 0.80
N ILE A 69 -18.81 -7.47 -0.14
CA ILE A 69 -18.71 -6.94 -1.49
C ILE A 69 -19.72 -5.82 -1.67
N VAL A 70 -19.23 -4.62 -1.91
CA VAL A 70 -20.02 -3.44 -2.24
C VAL A 70 -20.15 -3.35 -3.76
N ALA A 71 -21.31 -3.75 -4.27
CA ALA A 71 -21.67 -3.65 -5.69
C ALA A 71 -22.13 -2.22 -6.00
N ALA A 72 -21.21 -1.27 -6.03
CA ALA A 72 -21.49 0.15 -6.22
C ALA A 72 -21.97 0.50 -7.63
N GLU A 73 -21.52 -0.24 -8.66
CA GLU A 73 -21.93 0.03 -10.05
C GLU A 73 -23.25 -0.63 -10.44
N GLU A 74 -23.39 -1.93 -10.18
CA GLU A 74 -24.49 -2.76 -10.70
C GLU A 74 -25.61 -3.01 -9.68
N GLY A 75 -25.38 -2.70 -8.40
CA GLY A 75 -26.31 -2.96 -7.30
C GLY A 75 -26.54 -4.44 -6.99
N LYS A 76 -27.47 -4.74 -6.08
CA LYS A 76 -27.90 -6.10 -5.73
C LYS A 76 -28.94 -6.60 -6.74
N GLY A 77 -28.48 -7.06 -7.90
CA GLY A 77 -29.35 -7.48 -8.99
C GLY A 77 -28.90 -8.72 -9.77
N VAL A 78 -29.63 -8.99 -10.85
CA VAL A 78 -29.42 -10.15 -11.74
C VAL A 78 -28.00 -10.22 -12.30
N GLY A 79 -27.33 -9.08 -12.48
CA GLY A 79 -25.94 -9.02 -12.96
C GLY A 79 -24.97 -9.71 -12.00
N VAL A 80 -24.98 -9.31 -10.72
CA VAL A 80 -24.15 -9.88 -9.66
C VAL A 80 -24.52 -11.34 -9.42
N GLN A 81 -25.82 -11.66 -9.38
CA GLN A 81 -26.30 -13.04 -9.25
C GLN A 81 -25.73 -13.96 -10.35
N ARG A 82 -25.88 -13.59 -11.63
CA ARG A 82 -25.35 -14.38 -12.75
C ARG A 82 -23.83 -14.50 -12.73
N ARG A 83 -23.12 -13.53 -12.15
CA ARG A 83 -21.66 -13.59 -12.00
C ARG A 83 -21.26 -14.58 -10.91
N LEU A 84 -21.95 -14.57 -9.77
CA LEU A 84 -21.79 -15.56 -8.70
C LEU A 84 -22.02 -16.98 -9.23
N GLU A 85 -23.13 -17.20 -9.94
CA GLU A 85 -23.48 -18.49 -10.57
C GLU A 85 -22.40 -18.95 -11.55
N ARG A 86 -21.88 -18.04 -12.40
CA ARG A 86 -20.85 -18.36 -13.39
C ARG A 86 -19.50 -18.71 -12.76
N VAL A 87 -19.13 -18.00 -11.70
CA VAL A 87 -17.89 -18.28 -10.96
C VAL A 87 -17.99 -19.61 -10.22
N GLY A 88 -19.20 -20.04 -9.85
CA GLY A 88 -19.42 -21.34 -9.22
C GLY A 88 -18.87 -21.40 -7.80
N ILE A 89 -19.06 -20.32 -7.02
CA ILE A 89 -18.64 -20.27 -5.63
C ILE A 89 -19.42 -21.33 -4.83
N PRO A 90 -18.76 -22.23 -4.09
CA PRO A 90 -19.44 -23.21 -3.24
C PRO A 90 -20.32 -22.55 -2.18
N ASP A 91 -21.43 -23.21 -1.81
CA ASP A 91 -22.40 -22.67 -0.86
C ASP A 91 -21.77 -22.33 0.50
N GLU A 92 -20.82 -23.14 0.96
CA GLU A 92 -20.08 -22.91 2.20
C GLU A 92 -19.22 -21.64 2.16
N VAL A 93 -18.70 -21.26 0.99
CA VAL A 93 -17.94 -20.02 0.80
C VAL A 93 -18.92 -18.85 0.67
N ALA A 94 -19.97 -19.03 -0.13
CA ALA A 94 -20.98 -18.00 -0.37
C ALA A 94 -21.71 -17.58 0.93
N GLY A 95 -21.92 -18.51 1.87
CA GLY A 95 -22.52 -18.23 3.18
C GLY A 95 -21.73 -17.24 4.06
N HIS A 96 -20.47 -16.98 3.73
CA HIS A 96 -19.61 -16.01 4.41
C HIS A 96 -19.31 -14.74 3.60
N MET A 97 -20.00 -14.58 2.46
CA MET A 97 -19.87 -13.42 1.58
C MET A 97 -21.13 -12.55 1.65
N MET A 98 -20.96 -11.29 2.06
CA MET A 98 -22.07 -10.34 2.20
C MET A 98 -22.09 -9.39 1.01
N ILE A 99 -23.21 -9.29 0.30
CA ILE A 99 -23.36 -8.31 -0.80
C ILE A 99 -24.09 -7.07 -0.29
N GLU A 100 -23.48 -5.90 -0.49
CA GLU A 100 -23.99 -4.60 -0.08
C GLU A 100 -24.08 -3.62 -1.25
N GLU A 101 -24.99 -2.66 -1.14
CA GLU A 101 -25.10 -1.54 -2.07
C GLU A 101 -24.44 -0.29 -1.49
N TRP A 102 -23.88 0.54 -2.37
CA TRP A 102 -23.35 1.82 -1.94
C TRP A 102 -24.49 2.78 -1.54
N LYS A 103 -24.50 3.18 -0.27
CA LYS A 103 -25.48 4.13 0.31
C LYS A 103 -24.84 5.29 1.06
N GLY A 104 -23.52 5.45 0.95
CA GLY A 104 -22.73 6.42 1.70
C GLY A 104 -21.78 5.77 2.72
N MET A 105 -20.81 6.56 3.19
CA MET A 105 -19.70 6.07 4.01
C MET A 105 -20.15 5.59 5.39
N ASP A 106 -21.04 6.33 6.06
CA ASP A 106 -21.51 5.96 7.40
C ASP A 106 -22.30 4.65 7.37
N HIS A 107 -23.12 4.45 6.34
CA HIS A 107 -23.82 3.19 6.11
C HIS A 107 -22.84 2.05 5.87
N LEU A 108 -21.80 2.26 5.06
CA LEU A 108 -20.79 1.23 4.79
C LEU A 108 -20.03 0.85 6.06
N LYS A 109 -19.56 1.82 6.85
CA LYS A 109 -18.88 1.59 8.13
C LYS A 109 -19.76 0.79 9.10
N LYS A 110 -21.02 1.19 9.23
CA LYS A 110 -22.00 0.48 10.07
C LYS A 110 -22.24 -0.96 9.56
N SER A 111 -22.46 -1.14 8.26
CA SER A 111 -22.68 -2.46 7.67
C SER A 111 -21.48 -3.37 7.87
N MET A 112 -20.25 -2.87 7.69
CA MET A 112 -19.02 -3.64 7.96
C MET A 112 -18.94 -4.09 9.42
N GLN A 113 -19.29 -3.24 10.38
CA GLN A 113 -19.31 -3.58 11.80
C GLN A 113 -20.38 -4.62 12.14
N GLU A 114 -21.61 -4.41 11.70
CA GLU A 114 -22.75 -5.30 11.99
C GLU A 114 -22.57 -6.70 11.40
N ASN A 115 -21.91 -6.79 10.25
CA ASN A 115 -21.64 -8.06 9.57
C ASN A 115 -20.26 -8.67 9.92
N GLY A 116 -19.51 -8.05 10.83
CA GLY A 116 -18.19 -8.53 11.23
C GLY A 116 -17.22 -8.64 10.05
N ALA A 117 -17.23 -7.70 9.12
CA ALA A 117 -16.41 -7.74 7.92
C ALA A 117 -14.91 -7.72 8.28
N LYS A 118 -14.17 -8.69 7.75
CA LYS A 118 -12.68 -8.75 7.83
C LYS A 118 -12.04 -8.34 6.52
N TRP A 119 -12.81 -8.42 5.44
CA TRP A 119 -12.45 -7.92 4.13
C TRP A 119 -13.61 -7.14 3.54
N VAL A 120 -13.30 -6.05 2.84
CA VAL A 120 -14.27 -5.27 2.07
C VAL A 120 -13.79 -5.10 0.63
N VAL A 121 -14.69 -5.32 -0.31
CA VAL A 121 -14.44 -5.24 -1.74
C VAL A 121 -15.31 -4.14 -2.31
N ILE A 122 -14.74 -3.18 -3.03
CA ILE A 122 -15.47 -2.03 -3.58
C ILE A 122 -15.45 -2.10 -5.11
N ASP A 123 -16.55 -2.54 -5.73
CA ASP A 123 -16.72 -2.60 -7.19
C ASP A 123 -17.77 -1.58 -7.66
N SER A 124 -17.39 -0.34 -7.99
CA SER A 124 -16.03 0.20 -8.12
C SER A 124 -15.84 1.51 -7.36
N ILE A 125 -14.60 1.85 -7.04
CA ILE A 125 -14.26 3.14 -6.40
C ILE A 125 -14.52 4.33 -7.31
N SER A 126 -14.71 4.11 -8.62
CA SER A 126 -15.09 5.19 -9.55
C SER A 126 -16.49 5.75 -9.26
N VAL A 127 -17.35 5.00 -8.57
CA VAL A 127 -18.70 5.43 -8.16
C VAL A 127 -18.75 5.90 -6.71
N VAL A 128 -17.70 5.64 -5.91
CA VAL A 128 -17.59 6.04 -4.51
C VAL A 128 -16.76 7.33 -4.42
N PRO A 129 -17.36 8.54 -4.54
CA PRO A 129 -16.70 9.62 -5.29
C PRO A 129 -15.59 10.40 -4.56
N VAL A 130 -15.43 10.35 -3.23
CA VAL A 130 -14.44 11.23 -2.54
C VAL A 130 -13.87 10.64 -1.24
N ALA A 131 -14.35 9.48 -0.77
CA ALA A 131 -14.00 8.94 0.54
C ALA A 131 -13.08 7.70 0.45
N SER A 132 -12.36 7.52 -0.66
CA SER A 132 -11.50 6.34 -0.84
C SER A 132 -10.31 6.34 0.11
N LEU A 133 -9.75 7.49 0.45
CA LEU A 133 -8.67 7.60 1.45
C LEU A 133 -9.22 7.35 2.86
N ASP A 134 -10.30 8.03 3.24
CA ASP A 134 -10.98 7.79 4.52
C ASP A 134 -11.40 6.32 4.70
N LEU A 135 -11.82 5.65 3.61
CA LEU A 135 -12.13 4.24 3.62
C LEU A 135 -10.89 3.38 3.83
N ILE A 136 -9.80 3.67 3.12
CA ILE A 136 -8.52 2.98 3.28
C ILE A 136 -8.03 3.11 4.73
N ASP A 137 -8.07 4.32 5.29
CA ASP A 137 -7.63 4.61 6.65
C ASP A 137 -8.53 3.95 7.69
N TYR A 138 -9.85 4.00 7.49
CA TYR A 138 -10.81 3.31 8.34
C TYR A 138 -10.55 1.79 8.34
N CYS A 139 -10.40 1.19 7.16
CA CYS A 139 -10.16 -0.24 7.01
C CYS A 139 -8.86 -0.64 7.72
N ARG A 140 -7.76 0.07 7.45
CA ARG A 140 -6.46 -0.16 8.08
C ARG A 140 -6.52 -0.04 9.60
N SER A 141 -7.16 1.01 10.12
CA SER A 141 -7.28 1.26 11.57
C SER A 141 -8.13 0.21 12.30
N ASN A 142 -9.00 -0.50 11.58
CA ASN A 142 -9.86 -1.55 12.12
C ASN A 142 -9.38 -2.97 11.75
N GLY A 143 -8.20 -3.10 11.12
CA GLY A 143 -7.67 -4.40 10.68
C GLY A 143 -8.51 -5.08 9.61
N ILE A 144 -9.33 -4.32 8.87
CA ILE A 144 -10.16 -4.80 7.76
C ILE A 144 -9.35 -4.67 6.49
N GLY A 145 -9.07 -5.77 5.80
CA GLY A 145 -8.43 -5.71 4.49
C GLY A 145 -9.39 -5.16 3.44
N SER A 146 -8.87 -4.50 2.40
CA SER A 146 -9.71 -3.99 1.31
C SER A 146 -9.21 -4.33 -0.08
N LEU A 147 -10.15 -4.52 -1.00
CA LEU A 147 -9.90 -4.69 -2.42
C LEU A 147 -10.72 -3.67 -3.20
N LEU A 148 -10.03 -2.67 -3.74
CA LEU A 148 -10.61 -1.55 -4.45
C LEU A 148 -10.57 -1.81 -5.96
N VAL A 149 -11.69 -1.69 -6.65
CA VAL A 149 -11.75 -1.85 -8.11
C VAL A 149 -11.78 -0.49 -8.80
N ALA A 150 -10.89 -0.26 -9.75
CA ALA A 150 -10.87 0.97 -10.56
C ALA A 150 -10.87 0.67 -12.07
N HIS A 151 -11.44 1.58 -12.87
CA HIS A 151 -11.34 1.50 -14.33
C HIS A 151 -10.03 2.13 -14.83
N ALA A 152 -9.49 1.66 -15.96
CA ALA A 152 -8.38 2.34 -16.63
C ALA A 152 -8.79 3.71 -17.21
N ARG A 153 -7.85 4.67 -17.27
CA ARG A 153 -7.98 5.94 -18.02
C ARG A 153 -8.05 5.69 -19.53
N LYS A 154 -8.49 6.69 -20.29
CA LYS A 154 -8.37 6.66 -21.76
C LYS A 154 -6.88 6.49 -22.09
N GLY A 155 -6.51 5.41 -22.79
CA GLY A 155 -5.13 5.02 -23.05
C GLY A 155 -4.67 3.74 -22.33
N GLY A 156 -5.39 3.25 -21.30
CA GLY A 156 -5.17 1.90 -20.75
C GLY A 156 -3.96 1.70 -19.84
N TRP A 157 -3.05 2.67 -19.74
CA TRP A 157 -1.80 2.54 -18.97
C TRP A 157 -1.92 2.83 -17.47
N THR A 158 -2.97 3.53 -17.03
CA THR A 158 -3.18 3.94 -15.64
C THR A 158 -4.65 3.84 -15.26
N TYR A 159 -4.97 3.86 -13.96
CA TYR A 159 -6.35 3.84 -13.47
C TYR A 159 -6.97 5.25 -13.32
N LYS A 160 -8.30 5.32 -13.44
CA LYS A 160 -9.14 6.50 -13.21
C LYS A 160 -9.37 6.69 -11.72
N GLY A 161 -9.33 7.94 -11.28
CA GLY A 161 -9.48 8.33 -9.88
C GLY A 161 -8.25 9.06 -9.35
N ASN A 162 -8.21 9.24 -8.03
CA ASN A 162 -7.11 9.89 -7.33
C ASN A 162 -5.86 9.00 -7.41
N SER A 163 -4.80 9.47 -8.08
CA SER A 163 -3.53 8.76 -8.24
C SER A 163 -2.86 8.41 -6.92
N LYS A 164 -3.23 9.08 -5.82
CA LYS A 164 -2.74 8.78 -4.46
C LYS A 164 -3.16 7.39 -3.97
N ILE A 165 -4.28 6.85 -4.43
CA ILE A 165 -4.80 5.55 -3.95
C ILE A 165 -3.76 4.43 -4.15
N GLY A 166 -3.10 4.38 -5.30
CA GLY A 166 -2.06 3.40 -5.60
C GLY A 166 -0.83 3.50 -4.69
N HIS A 167 -0.54 4.69 -4.15
CA HIS A 167 0.54 4.90 -3.19
C HIS A 167 0.15 4.45 -1.78
N GLU A 168 -1.11 4.59 -1.39
CA GLU A 168 -1.60 4.23 -0.06
C GLU A 168 -1.84 2.73 0.16
N VAL A 169 -2.22 2.02 -0.90
CA VAL A 169 -2.47 0.57 -0.86
C VAL A 169 -1.17 -0.22 -0.77
N ASP A 170 -1.25 -1.46 -0.28
CA ASP A 170 -0.10 -2.34 -0.13
C ASP A 170 0.23 -3.07 -1.44
N ALA A 171 -0.78 -3.39 -2.26
CA ALA A 171 -0.60 -3.93 -3.60
C ALA A 171 -1.45 -3.25 -4.68
N VAL A 172 -0.86 -3.11 -5.88
CA VAL A 172 -1.53 -2.62 -7.10
C VAL A 172 -1.48 -3.71 -8.15
N LEU A 173 -2.67 -4.16 -8.56
CA LEU A 173 -2.91 -5.27 -9.46
C LEU A 173 -3.50 -4.78 -10.78
N HIS A 174 -3.00 -5.30 -11.89
CA HIS A 174 -3.46 -4.99 -13.24
C HIS A 174 -4.16 -6.20 -13.88
N CYS A 175 -5.46 -6.06 -14.09
CA CYS A 175 -6.31 -7.04 -14.74
C CYS A 175 -6.32 -6.82 -16.26
N HIS A 176 -5.97 -7.85 -17.02
CA HIS A 176 -5.88 -7.80 -18.48
C HIS A 176 -6.35 -9.13 -19.09
N ARG A 177 -6.44 -9.18 -20.42
CA ARG A 177 -6.70 -10.42 -21.14
C ARG A 177 -5.40 -11.02 -21.64
N GLU A 178 -5.33 -12.33 -21.66
CA GLU A 178 -4.25 -13.07 -22.31
C GLU A 178 -4.24 -12.78 -23.82
N GLU A 179 -3.05 -12.57 -24.38
CA GLU A 179 -2.86 -12.23 -25.80
C GLU A 179 -2.93 -13.45 -26.73
N ASP A 180 -2.90 -14.67 -26.17
CA ASP A 180 -2.84 -15.94 -26.89
C ASP A 180 -4.17 -16.36 -27.59
N GLY A 181 -5.18 -15.49 -27.54
CA GLY A 181 -6.48 -15.71 -28.15
C GLY A 181 -7.44 -16.61 -27.36
N GLN A 182 -7.03 -17.19 -26.22
CA GLN A 182 -7.92 -17.97 -25.36
C GLN A 182 -8.84 -17.09 -24.51
N GLY A 183 -8.58 -15.78 -24.44
CA GLY A 183 -9.44 -14.80 -23.81
C GLY A 183 -9.55 -14.94 -22.29
N ARG A 184 -8.57 -15.59 -21.65
CA ARG A 184 -8.51 -15.72 -20.19
C ARG A 184 -8.24 -14.37 -19.54
N TYR A 185 -8.79 -14.19 -18.34
CA TYR A 185 -8.54 -13.00 -17.53
C TYR A 185 -7.29 -13.24 -16.68
N MET A 186 -6.29 -12.37 -16.84
CA MET A 186 -5.01 -12.42 -16.15
C MET A 186 -4.88 -11.26 -15.17
N ILE A 187 -4.11 -11.47 -14.10
CA ILE A 187 -3.70 -10.42 -13.17
C ILE A 187 -2.18 -10.37 -13.13
N SER A 188 -1.62 -9.18 -13.20
CA SER A 188 -0.20 -8.93 -12.93
C SER A 188 -0.03 -7.87 -11.86
N THR A 189 1.13 -7.88 -11.20
CA THR A 189 1.43 -6.96 -10.10
C THR A 189 2.26 -5.78 -10.58
N LYS A 190 1.92 -4.58 -10.13
CA LYS A 190 2.66 -3.32 -10.42
C LYS A 190 3.41 -2.78 -9.20
N LYS A 191 2.90 -3.07 -8.01
CA LYS A 191 3.46 -2.75 -6.69
C LYS A 191 2.95 -3.82 -5.74
N ASN A 192 3.76 -4.37 -4.85
CA ASN A 192 3.26 -5.28 -3.84
C ASN A 192 4.21 -5.41 -2.66
N ARG A 193 3.88 -4.74 -1.55
CA ARG A 193 4.67 -4.78 -0.31
C ARG A 193 4.85 -6.18 0.28
N ALA A 194 3.95 -7.13 0.00
CA ALA A 194 4.09 -8.52 0.44
C ALA A 194 5.15 -9.29 -0.36
N LEU A 195 5.46 -8.86 -1.58
CA LEU A 195 6.45 -9.48 -2.47
C LEU A 195 7.70 -8.61 -2.69
N ASP A 196 7.64 -7.32 -2.37
CA ASP A 196 8.72 -6.34 -2.53
C ASP A 196 9.83 -6.59 -1.49
N SER A 197 10.57 -7.67 -1.67
CA SER A 197 11.99 -7.73 -1.33
C SER A 197 12.76 -7.24 -2.55
N PRO A 198 13.88 -6.49 -2.41
CA PRO A 198 14.67 -6.09 -3.57
C PRO A 198 14.97 -7.34 -4.42
N PRO A 199 14.70 -7.30 -5.75
CA PRO A 199 14.98 -8.46 -6.58
C PRO A 199 16.47 -8.79 -6.46
N PRO A 200 16.89 -10.07 -6.52
CA PRO A 200 18.29 -10.48 -6.36
C PRO A 200 19.28 -9.77 -7.31
N SER A 201 18.75 -9.14 -8.37
CA SER A 201 19.48 -8.39 -9.39
C SER A 201 19.73 -6.91 -9.06
N MET A 202 19.19 -6.36 -7.97
CA MET A 202 19.41 -4.96 -7.57
C MET A 202 20.57 -4.87 -6.55
N PRO A 203 21.54 -3.95 -6.72
CA PRO A 203 22.70 -3.81 -5.84
C PRO A 203 22.38 -3.08 -4.52
N ALA A 204 21.17 -3.27 -3.98
CA ALA A 204 20.88 -2.83 -2.62
C ALA A 204 21.51 -3.83 -1.64
N PRO A 205 22.12 -3.37 -0.53
CA PRO A 205 22.55 -4.26 0.53
C PRO A 205 21.37 -5.15 0.95
N LYS A 206 21.56 -6.48 0.92
CA LYS A 206 20.48 -7.42 1.25
C LYS A 206 20.05 -7.30 2.70
N ASP A 207 20.98 -6.93 3.56
CA ASP A 207 20.77 -6.65 4.97
C ASP A 207 21.85 -5.71 5.52
N VAL A 208 21.73 -5.38 6.80
CA VAL A 208 22.62 -4.43 7.50
C VAL A 208 24.09 -4.89 7.50
N SER A 209 24.38 -6.19 7.38
CA SER A 209 25.75 -6.70 7.36
C SER A 209 26.52 -6.37 6.07
N GLU A 210 25.81 -6.04 4.99
CA GLU A 210 26.39 -5.60 3.72
C GLU A 210 26.65 -4.07 3.69
N ILE A 211 26.27 -3.34 4.76
CA ILE A 211 26.57 -1.91 4.92
C ILE A 211 27.97 -1.81 5.56
N SER A 212 28.98 -1.42 4.77
CA SER A 212 30.31 -1.10 5.30
C SER A 212 30.27 0.24 6.05
N ASP A 213 31.22 0.42 6.96
CA ASP A 213 31.51 1.73 7.57
C ASP A 213 30.38 2.31 8.45
N VAL A 214 29.52 1.46 9.03
CA VAL A 214 28.62 1.91 10.11
C VAL A 214 29.48 2.31 11.31
N PRO A 215 29.53 3.60 11.69
CA PRO A 215 30.38 4.06 12.77
C PRO A 215 29.88 3.42 14.07
N GLN A 216 30.82 2.92 14.88
CA GLN A 216 30.48 2.33 16.18
C GLN A 216 29.91 3.42 17.09
N ALA A 217 28.96 3.06 17.95
CA ALA A 217 28.31 4.03 18.83
C ALA A 217 29.32 4.81 19.68
N GLU A 218 30.38 4.14 20.11
CA GLU A 218 31.50 4.68 20.89
C GLU A 218 32.29 5.72 20.09
N GLU A 219 32.50 5.48 18.80
CA GLU A 219 33.22 6.37 17.90
C GLU A 219 32.43 7.67 17.68
N VAL A 220 31.12 7.55 17.44
CA VAL A 220 30.20 8.69 17.31
C VAL A 220 30.16 9.54 18.59
N MET A 221 30.09 8.88 19.77
CA MET A 221 30.07 9.57 21.06
C MET A 221 31.40 10.26 21.39
N ARG A 222 32.53 9.65 21.04
CA ARG A 222 33.86 10.24 21.21
C ARG A 222 34.06 11.47 20.32
N GLU A 223 33.52 11.46 19.11
CA GLU A 223 33.61 12.58 18.16
C GLU A 223 32.61 13.70 18.43
N ASN A 224 31.54 13.41 19.18
CA ASN A 224 30.48 14.38 19.52
C ASN A 224 30.21 14.39 21.04
N PRO A 225 31.16 14.85 21.86
CA PRO A 225 31.06 14.81 23.33
C PRO A 225 29.91 15.67 23.89
N ASP A 226 29.47 16.70 23.14
CA ASP A 226 28.33 17.57 23.50
C ASP A 226 26.98 17.00 23.06
N CYS A 227 26.94 15.80 22.48
CA CYS A 227 25.71 15.05 22.26
C CYS A 227 25.19 14.51 23.59
N SER A 228 24.85 15.43 24.49
CA SER A 228 24.06 15.13 25.67
C SER A 228 22.72 14.59 25.16
N VAL A 229 22.47 13.32 25.45
CA VAL A 229 21.12 12.75 25.40
C VAL A 229 20.29 13.64 26.31
N GLY A 230 19.58 14.60 25.72
CA GLY A 230 18.99 15.73 26.44
C GLY A 230 18.22 15.27 27.67
N GLU A 231 18.27 16.09 28.72
CA GLU A 231 17.67 15.88 30.04
C GLU A 231 16.12 15.87 30.03
N GLY A 232 15.50 15.29 29.01
CA GLY A 232 14.11 14.86 29.06
C GLY A 232 14.02 13.52 29.77
N GLU A 233 13.37 13.48 30.94
CA GLU A 233 13.21 12.29 31.81
C GLU A 233 12.73 11.03 31.07
N GLU A 234 12.02 11.17 29.95
CA GLU A 234 11.43 10.05 29.19
C GLU A 234 12.35 9.52 28.07
N GLN A 235 13.19 10.35 27.45
CA GLN A 235 14.21 9.93 26.47
C GLN A 235 15.44 9.31 27.15
N SER A 236 15.76 9.76 28.36
CA SER A 236 16.90 9.28 29.16
C SER A 236 16.80 7.79 29.53
N ALA A 237 15.60 7.29 29.83
CA ALA A 237 15.42 5.90 30.28
C ALA A 237 15.63 4.88 29.15
N GLN A 238 15.13 5.19 27.95
CA GLN A 238 15.23 4.30 26.80
C GLN A 238 16.66 4.25 26.25
N CYS A 239 17.34 5.40 26.17
CA CYS A 239 18.77 5.44 25.86
C CYS A 239 19.61 4.72 26.92
N LYS A 240 19.35 4.91 28.21
CA LYS A 240 20.04 4.17 29.29
C LYS A 240 19.82 2.66 29.20
N ALA A 241 18.62 2.21 28.85
CA ALA A 241 18.31 0.79 28.68
C ALA A 241 19.03 0.18 27.47
N ILE A 242 19.06 0.90 26.33
CA ILE A 242 19.80 0.48 25.13
C ILE A 242 21.30 0.39 25.44
N MET A 243 21.88 1.43 26.06
CA MET A 243 23.29 1.45 26.44
C MET A 243 23.64 0.34 27.45
N ALA A 244 22.74 0.02 28.39
CA ALA A 244 22.91 -1.08 29.32
C ALA A 244 22.87 -2.45 28.61
N SER A 245 22.01 -2.64 27.60
CA SER A 245 21.96 -3.86 26.78
C SER A 245 23.25 -4.04 25.98
N LEU A 246 23.71 -2.97 25.32
CA LEU A 246 24.95 -2.96 24.54
C LEU A 246 26.18 -3.26 25.43
N ARG A 247 26.22 -2.75 26.67
CA ARG A 247 27.25 -3.13 27.67
C ARG A 247 27.16 -4.59 28.08
N ALA A 248 25.94 -5.11 28.34
CA ALA A 248 25.74 -6.51 28.71
C ALA A 248 26.16 -7.48 27.59
N GLU A 249 26.07 -7.04 26.33
CA GLU A 249 26.49 -7.77 25.14
C GLU A 249 27.99 -7.58 24.81
N GLY A 250 28.73 -6.81 25.62
CA GLY A 250 30.17 -6.57 25.45
C GLY A 250 30.51 -5.66 24.26
N GLN A 251 29.55 -4.89 23.77
CA GLN A 251 29.75 -3.96 22.66
C GLN A 251 30.26 -2.58 23.11
N LEU A 252 30.10 -2.25 24.40
CA LEU A 252 30.60 -1.03 25.06
C LEU A 252 31.64 -1.38 26.13
N ASN A 253 32.79 -0.70 26.15
CA ASN A 253 33.80 -0.83 27.22
C ASN A 253 33.48 0.08 28.42
N ASP A 254 33.79 -0.36 29.64
CA ASP A 254 33.45 0.30 30.92
C ASP A 254 34.34 1.52 31.30
N GLU A 255 35.25 1.97 30.43
CA GLU A 255 36.19 3.05 30.74
C GLU A 255 35.66 4.43 30.31
N PHE A 256 34.66 4.95 31.00
CA PHE A 256 34.44 6.41 31.10
C PHE A 256 33.78 6.70 32.46
N THR A 257 34.64 6.89 33.47
CA THR A 257 34.24 7.50 34.74
C THR A 257 34.10 9.00 34.55
N GLU A 258 32.98 9.53 35.05
CA GLU A 258 32.64 10.95 35.15
C GLU A 258 33.84 11.77 35.67
N GLU A 259 34.49 12.54 34.80
CA GLU A 259 35.28 13.69 35.24
C GLU A 259 34.35 14.91 35.26
N GLU A 260 34.02 15.35 36.48
CA GLU A 260 33.42 16.66 36.73
C GLU A 260 34.35 17.76 36.20
N GLY A 261 33.90 18.50 35.18
CA GLY A 261 34.60 19.64 34.60
C GLY A 261 33.76 20.91 34.71
N GLU A 262 34.12 21.75 35.69
CA GLU A 262 33.61 23.11 35.88
C GLU A 262 33.84 24.02 34.66
N GLY A 263 32.78 24.74 34.26
CA GLY A 263 32.73 26.07 33.64
C GLY A 263 33.81 26.54 32.66
N ALA A 264 33.40 26.86 31.43
CA ALA A 264 33.97 27.98 30.69
C ALA A 264 32.92 28.66 29.80
N SER A 265 33.05 29.98 29.74
CA SER A 265 32.18 31.00 29.17
C SER A 265 32.04 30.94 27.64
N ALA A 266 30.91 31.48 27.20
CA ALA A 266 30.64 31.90 25.83
C ALA A 266 31.75 32.78 25.25
N GLU A 267 32.18 32.46 24.03
CA GLU A 267 32.40 33.37 22.89
C GLU A 267 32.81 32.55 21.66
N ASP A 268 32.43 33.07 20.48
CA ASP A 268 32.79 32.66 19.11
C ASP A 268 32.02 31.50 18.44
N ILE A 269 30.83 31.83 17.90
CA ILE A 269 30.23 31.09 16.77
C ILE A 269 30.44 31.94 15.51
N ASP A 270 31.30 31.46 14.61
CA ASP A 270 31.44 31.96 13.25
C ASP A 270 30.24 31.48 12.41
N GLU A 271 29.54 32.43 11.78
CA GLU A 271 28.45 32.19 10.84
C GLU A 271 28.97 31.44 9.59
N ALA A 272 28.45 30.24 9.34
CA ALA A 272 28.55 29.58 8.04
C ALA A 272 27.30 29.88 7.19
N PRO A 273 27.44 30.16 5.88
CA PRO A 273 26.34 30.63 5.04
C PRO A 273 25.41 29.50 4.57
N ASP A 274 24.13 29.87 4.49
CA ASP A 274 22.98 29.10 4.02
C ASP A 274 23.11 28.68 2.54
N PRO A 275 22.96 27.38 2.17
CA PRO A 275 22.91 26.97 0.78
C PRO A 275 21.49 27.11 0.23
N GLN A 276 21.36 28.08 -0.68
CA GLN A 276 20.17 28.42 -1.46
C GLN A 276 19.50 27.19 -2.10
N GLU A 277 18.20 27.08 -1.87
CA GLU A 277 17.26 26.25 -2.63
C GLU A 277 17.31 26.63 -4.12
N THR A 278 17.65 25.66 -4.98
CA THR A 278 17.44 25.78 -6.42
C THR A 278 16.11 25.11 -6.77
N ASP A 279 15.06 25.92 -6.88
CA ASP A 279 13.82 25.58 -7.56
C ASP A 279 14.09 25.37 -9.05
N VAL A 280 13.90 24.14 -9.54
CA VAL A 280 13.83 23.84 -10.97
C VAL A 280 12.35 23.84 -11.35
N ALA A 281 11.85 24.99 -11.80
CA ALA A 281 10.58 25.10 -12.49
C ALA A 281 10.71 24.42 -13.86
N ALA A 282 10.00 23.31 -14.05
CA ALA A 282 9.78 22.73 -15.37
C ALA A 282 8.68 23.55 -16.07
N GLU A 283 9.03 24.21 -17.17
CA GLU A 283 8.09 24.87 -18.08
C GLU A 283 7.29 23.77 -18.81
N GLU A 284 5.97 23.74 -18.61
CA GLU A 284 5.04 22.97 -19.45
C GLU A 284 4.74 23.80 -20.71
N GLU A 285 5.22 23.33 -21.88
CA GLU A 285 4.76 23.82 -23.17
C GLU A 285 3.32 23.32 -23.41
N GLU A 286 2.35 24.25 -23.40
CA GLU A 286 1.01 23.99 -23.90
C GLU A 286 1.05 23.90 -25.44
N GLU A 287 0.99 22.68 -25.99
CA GLU A 287 0.71 22.48 -27.42
C GLU A 287 -0.75 22.89 -27.70
N GLU A 288 -0.91 24.07 -28.31
CA GLU A 288 -2.19 24.57 -28.81
C GLU A 288 -2.65 23.70 -30.00
N PHE A 289 -3.66 22.88 -29.79
CA PHE A 289 -4.20 21.95 -30.79
C PHE A 289 -5.00 22.71 -31.85
N ASP A 290 -4.49 22.76 -33.08
CA ASP A 290 -5.17 23.37 -34.23
C ASP A 290 -6.37 22.51 -34.66
N VAL A 291 -7.57 23.03 -34.37
CA VAL A 291 -8.85 22.33 -34.57
C VAL A 291 -9.14 22.10 -36.06
N GLU A 292 -8.59 22.94 -36.96
CA GLU A 292 -8.80 22.79 -38.40
C GLU A 292 -8.03 21.57 -38.96
N GLU A 293 -6.78 21.37 -38.54
CA GLU A 293 -5.95 20.24 -38.98
C GLU A 293 -6.49 18.89 -38.45
N GLY A 294 -7.10 18.89 -37.26
CA GLY A 294 -7.77 17.72 -36.69
C GLY A 294 -9.05 17.32 -37.46
N LEU A 295 -9.78 18.29 -38.00
CA LEU A 295 -11.00 18.05 -38.78
C LEU A 295 -10.71 17.53 -40.18
N GLU A 296 -9.67 18.05 -40.84
CA GLU A 296 -9.23 17.54 -42.16
C GLU A 296 -8.75 16.09 -42.08
N ASN A 297 -7.99 15.74 -41.03
CA ASN A 297 -7.55 14.36 -40.81
C ASN A 297 -8.73 13.41 -40.54
N LEU A 298 -9.75 13.86 -39.80
CA LEU A 298 -10.95 13.05 -39.54
C LEU A 298 -11.77 12.80 -40.82
N MET A 299 -11.92 13.82 -41.67
CA MET A 299 -12.62 13.68 -42.95
C MET A 299 -11.87 12.73 -43.90
N ALA A 300 -10.55 12.85 -43.98
CA ALA A 300 -9.72 11.96 -44.79
C ALA A 300 -9.78 10.49 -44.30
N MET A 301 -9.92 10.26 -42.99
CA MET A 301 -10.10 8.92 -42.43
C MET A 301 -11.49 8.34 -42.71
N MET A 302 -12.52 9.18 -42.77
CA MET A 302 -13.89 8.75 -43.07
C MET A 302 -14.06 8.39 -44.55
N ASP A 303 -13.46 9.15 -45.47
CA ASP A 303 -13.49 8.83 -46.90
C ASP A 303 -12.78 7.51 -47.21
N LYS A 304 -11.71 7.20 -46.46
CA LYS A 304 -10.96 5.94 -46.61
C LYS A 304 -11.68 4.70 -46.05
N ALA A 305 -12.77 4.90 -45.31
CA ALA A 305 -13.58 3.83 -44.72
C ALA A 305 -14.83 3.50 -45.56
N ILE A 306 -15.05 4.20 -46.67
CA ILE A 306 -16.22 4.06 -47.54
C ILE A 306 -15.88 3.32 -48.87
N ASP A 307 -14.60 3.06 -49.15
CA ASP A 307 -14.13 2.15 -50.22
C ASP A 307 -13.75 0.75 -49.69
#